data_AF-A0A954VPP7-F1
#
_entry.id   AF-A0A954VPP7-F1
#
_cell.length_a   1.000
_cell.length_b   1.000
_cell.length_c   1.000
_cell.angle_alpha   90.00
_cell.angle_beta   90.00
_cell.angle_gamma   90.00
#
_symmetry.space_group_name_H-M   'P 1'
#
loop_
_entity.id
_entity.type
_entity.pdbx_description
1 polymer ?
#
loop_
_entity_poly.entity_id
_entity_poly.type
_entity_poly.pdbx_seq_one_letter_code
_entity_poly.pdbx_strand_id
1 'polypeptide(L)'
;MSNKPQVIRYLRDPAASSSMGLSWRKIPWWALPTAFSLDAPMVAVSWSCLLSKYYEIKISFANLFTLAGVVWLIYAADRWLDVKLQCGKEKFQPQQLTWRHLLHWQYRSHLRTVWAMVFLSCVCSMFFLTVAELVIGSCLSVCVLVYFVGVHWSVWATRSPYAGDFKPIGVFYGAKEMAVGALFASGVHIPIAAAKSSDPLSYIPTWIGLACLCTLNCLSITSNEQLHSTFRQRFLFTIISTLFTLVLAIPFIEPHVSWLIAGCAVFQFGLYLNRHNMQSEGFRVLADALLVIPTWMVMAFPD
;
A
#
# COMPACT_ATOMS: atom_id res chain seq x y z
N MET A 1 15.59 -32.21 19.58
CA MET A 1 14.23 -31.64 19.47
C MET A 1 14.34 -30.27 18.82
N SER A 2 13.87 -30.11 17.59
CA SER A 2 13.97 -28.85 16.84
C SER A 2 13.07 -27.79 17.49
N ASN A 3 13.69 -26.72 18.01
CA ASN A 3 13.00 -25.53 18.51
C ASN A 3 12.28 -24.87 17.33
N LYS A 4 11.05 -25.28 17.04
CA LYS A 4 10.22 -24.57 16.07
C LYS A 4 10.06 -23.12 16.58
N PRO A 5 10.27 -22.11 15.72
CA PRO A 5 10.09 -20.72 16.10
C PRO A 5 8.74 -20.52 16.78
N GLN A 6 8.72 -19.80 17.90
CA GLN A 6 7.51 -19.59 18.71
C GLN A 6 6.32 -19.08 17.88
N VAL A 7 6.59 -18.32 16.82
CA VAL A 7 5.60 -17.85 15.82
C VAL A 7 4.78 -18.97 15.21
N ILE A 8 5.47 -20.02 14.74
CA ILE A 8 4.82 -21.15 14.06
C ILE A 8 3.93 -21.90 15.05
N ARG A 9 4.28 -21.88 16.35
CA ARG A 9 3.44 -22.45 17.40
C ARG A 9 2.15 -21.64 17.57
N TYR A 10 2.24 -20.31 17.71
CA TYR A 10 1.05 -19.44 17.81
C TYR A 10 0.16 -19.50 16.57
N LEU A 11 0.75 -19.55 15.38
CA LEU A 11 0.03 -19.63 14.12
C LEU A 11 -0.60 -21.02 13.84
N ARG A 12 -0.11 -22.07 14.51
CA ARG A 12 -0.61 -23.45 14.33
C ARG A 12 -1.56 -23.89 15.43
N ASP A 13 -1.47 -23.28 16.61
CA ASP A 13 -2.29 -23.62 17.77
C ASP A 13 -3.50 -22.68 17.90
N PRO A 14 -4.73 -23.16 17.63
CA PRO A 14 -5.95 -22.38 17.76
C PRO A 14 -6.19 -21.89 19.20
N ALA A 15 -5.70 -22.62 20.21
CA ALA A 15 -5.85 -22.22 21.61
C ALA A 15 -4.92 -21.04 21.95
N ALA A 16 -3.70 -21.03 21.40
CA ALA A 16 -2.72 -19.96 21.64
C ALA A 16 -3.06 -18.65 20.89
N SER A 17 -3.71 -18.73 19.74
CA SER A 17 -4.26 -17.56 19.03
C SER A 17 -5.53 -17.04 19.72
N SER A 18 -6.38 -17.93 20.23
CA SER A 18 -7.58 -17.56 20.99
C SER A 18 -7.27 -16.86 22.31
N SER A 19 -6.18 -17.22 23.00
CA SER A 19 -5.75 -16.55 24.24
C SER A 19 -5.24 -15.12 24.01
N MET A 20 -4.86 -14.77 22.78
CA MET A 20 -4.54 -13.39 22.36
C MET A 20 -5.76 -12.60 21.86
N GLY A 21 -6.96 -13.19 21.95
CA GLY A 21 -8.19 -12.59 21.40
C GLY A 21 -8.26 -12.63 19.87
N LEU A 22 -7.29 -13.27 19.21
CA LEU A 22 -7.14 -13.29 17.77
C LEU A 22 -7.73 -14.58 17.16
N SER A 23 -9.01 -14.58 16.81
CA SER A 23 -9.63 -15.63 15.98
C SER A 23 -10.07 -15.11 14.61
N TRP A 24 -9.69 -15.80 13.53
CA TRP A 24 -10.16 -15.47 12.17
C TRP A 24 -11.70 -15.42 12.05
N ARG A 25 -12.42 -16.17 12.91
CA ARG A 25 -13.89 -16.14 12.99
C ARG A 25 -14.44 -14.84 13.60
N LYS A 26 -13.57 -14.02 14.19
CA LYS A 26 -13.90 -12.78 14.87
C LYS A 26 -13.27 -11.56 14.18
N ILE A 27 -12.81 -11.68 12.92
CA ILE A 27 -12.39 -10.51 12.16
C ILE A 27 -13.64 -9.62 12.00
N PRO A 28 -13.62 -8.40 12.53
CA PRO A 28 -14.77 -7.53 12.40
C PRO A 28 -14.97 -7.17 10.92
N TRP A 29 -16.24 -7.06 10.50
CA TRP A 29 -16.58 -6.85 9.09
C TRP A 29 -15.87 -5.63 8.47
N TRP A 30 -15.64 -4.58 9.26
CA TRP A 30 -14.94 -3.36 8.84
C TRP A 30 -13.44 -3.58 8.57
N ALA A 31 -12.82 -4.62 9.14
CA ALA A 31 -11.42 -4.96 8.91
C ALA A 31 -11.21 -5.92 7.73
N LEU A 32 -12.29 -6.48 7.16
CA LEU A 32 -12.19 -7.46 6.07
C LEU A 32 -11.45 -6.93 4.84
N PRO A 33 -11.71 -5.70 4.34
CA PRO A 33 -10.99 -5.18 3.18
C PRO A 33 -9.47 -5.19 3.41
N THR A 34 -9.04 -4.67 4.55
CA THR A 34 -7.63 -4.68 4.93
C THR A 34 -7.10 -6.09 5.18
N ALA A 35 -7.86 -6.98 5.80
CA ALA A 35 -7.45 -8.37 6.02
C ALA A 35 -7.17 -9.12 4.71
N PHE A 36 -7.99 -8.89 3.68
CA PHE A 36 -7.83 -9.47 2.34
C PHE A 36 -6.93 -8.67 1.40
N SER A 37 -6.37 -7.53 1.84
CA SER A 37 -5.53 -6.63 1.03
C SER A 37 -6.28 -5.92 -0.10
N LEU A 38 -7.59 -5.72 0.06
CA LEU A 38 -8.47 -5.07 -0.92
C LEU A 38 -8.49 -3.54 -0.79
N ASP A 39 -8.01 -3.01 0.34
CA ASP A 39 -7.86 -1.57 0.59
C ASP A 39 -7.02 -0.86 -0.50
N ALA A 40 -5.79 -1.30 -0.73
CA ALA A 40 -4.92 -0.67 -1.73
C ALA A 40 -5.47 -0.75 -3.18
N PRO A 41 -6.01 -1.89 -3.67
CA PRO A 41 -6.71 -1.95 -4.95
C PRO A 41 -7.90 -1.00 -5.04
N MET A 42 -8.70 -0.88 -3.98
CA MET A 42 -9.83 0.05 -3.94
C MET A 42 -9.36 1.50 -4.06
N VAL A 43 -8.30 1.88 -3.33
CA VAL A 43 -7.68 3.21 -3.49
C VAL A 43 -7.23 3.41 -4.94
N ALA A 44 -6.53 2.45 -5.53
CA ALA A 44 -5.96 2.58 -6.87
C ALA A 44 -7.06 2.80 -7.93
N VAL A 45 -8.11 1.96 -7.91
CA VAL A 45 -9.24 2.07 -8.84
C VAL A 45 -9.98 3.38 -8.64
N SER A 46 -10.22 3.78 -7.40
CA SER A 46 -11.03 4.98 -7.11
C SER A 46 -10.34 6.26 -7.58
N TRP A 47 -9.03 6.37 -7.35
CA TRP A 47 -8.23 7.48 -7.87
C TRP A 47 -8.09 7.42 -9.40
N SER A 48 -7.94 6.24 -10.00
CA SER A 48 -7.87 6.11 -11.46
C SER A 48 -9.18 6.56 -12.13
N CYS A 49 -10.34 6.17 -11.57
CA CYS A 49 -11.65 6.61 -12.03
C CYS A 49 -11.89 8.11 -11.80
N LEU A 50 -11.46 8.66 -10.67
CA LEU A 50 -11.57 10.10 -10.43
C LEU A 50 -10.76 10.90 -11.45
N LEU A 51 -9.49 10.51 -11.64
CA LEU A 51 -8.60 11.20 -12.57
C LEU A 51 -9.02 10.99 -14.03
N SER A 52 -9.65 9.87 -14.38
CA SER A 52 -10.18 9.66 -15.72
C SER A 52 -11.31 10.61 -16.06
N LYS A 53 -12.22 10.87 -15.11
CA LYS A 53 -13.23 11.91 -15.24
C LYS A 53 -12.59 13.28 -15.40
N TYR A 54 -11.64 13.61 -14.54
CA TYR A 54 -10.95 14.90 -14.58
C TYR A 54 -10.22 15.17 -15.90
N TYR A 55 -9.50 14.18 -16.43
CA TYR A 55 -8.79 14.32 -17.70
C TYR A 55 -9.65 14.00 -18.94
N GLU A 56 -10.94 13.71 -18.76
CA GLU A 56 -11.88 13.31 -19.81
C GLU A 56 -11.43 12.07 -20.61
N ILE A 57 -10.73 11.14 -19.96
CA ILE A 57 -10.18 9.94 -20.57
C ILE A 57 -11.11 8.76 -20.30
N LYS A 58 -11.47 8.02 -21.35
CA LYS A 58 -12.20 6.76 -21.21
C LYS A 58 -11.26 5.65 -20.79
N ILE A 59 -11.41 5.14 -19.57
CA ILE A 59 -10.68 3.97 -19.09
C ILE A 59 -11.54 2.72 -19.31
N SER A 60 -10.98 1.72 -19.99
CA SER A 60 -11.62 0.42 -20.19
C SER A 60 -11.74 -0.35 -18.87
N PHE A 61 -12.71 -1.27 -18.78
CA PHE A 61 -12.80 -2.17 -17.64
C PHE A 61 -11.52 -3.03 -17.47
N ALA A 62 -10.88 -3.42 -18.58
CA ALA A 62 -9.64 -4.17 -18.57
C ALA A 62 -8.51 -3.41 -17.86
N ASN A 63 -8.41 -2.09 -18.04
CA ASN A 63 -7.44 -1.26 -17.32
C ASN A 63 -7.69 -1.29 -15.81
N LEU A 64 -8.92 -1.02 -15.38
CA LEU A 64 -9.27 -0.99 -13.95
C LEU A 64 -9.08 -2.36 -13.30
N PHE A 65 -9.48 -3.43 -13.99
CA PHE A 65 -9.29 -4.80 -13.51
C PHE A 65 -7.80 -5.16 -13.41
N THR A 66 -7.00 -4.82 -14.41
CA THR A 66 -5.54 -5.06 -14.40
C THR A 66 -4.88 -4.28 -13.26
N LEU A 67 -5.22 -3.00 -13.10
CA LEU A 67 -4.70 -2.16 -12.01
C LEU A 67 -5.04 -2.76 -10.63
N ALA A 68 -6.32 -3.06 -10.40
CA ALA A 68 -6.78 -3.65 -9.14
C ALA A 68 -6.09 -4.99 -8.85
N GLY A 69 -6.05 -5.86 -9.86
CA GLY A 69 -5.45 -7.18 -9.76
C GLY A 69 -3.95 -7.11 -9.48
N VAL A 70 -3.19 -6.31 -10.24
CA VAL A 70 -1.74 -6.15 -10.03
C VAL A 70 -1.43 -5.59 -8.65
N VAL A 71 -2.12 -4.53 -8.21
CA VAL A 71 -1.93 -3.96 -6.87
C VAL A 71 -2.22 -5.02 -5.79
N TRP A 72 -3.32 -5.78 -5.95
CA TRP A 72 -3.68 -6.83 -5.01
C TRP A 72 -2.64 -7.95 -4.99
N LEU A 73 -2.14 -8.39 -6.15
CA LEU A 73 -1.14 -9.44 -6.28
C LEU A 73 0.17 -9.04 -5.58
N ILE A 74 0.63 -7.80 -5.77
CA ILE A 74 1.83 -7.26 -5.13
C ILE A 74 1.64 -7.23 -3.61
N TYR A 75 0.53 -6.67 -3.13
CA TYR A 75 0.24 -6.58 -1.70
C TYR A 75 0.09 -7.95 -1.03
N ALA A 76 -0.58 -8.90 -1.68
CA ALA A 76 -0.73 -10.25 -1.17
C ALA A 76 0.62 -10.99 -1.09
N ALA A 77 1.50 -10.79 -2.09
CA ALA A 77 2.84 -11.36 -2.12
C ALA A 77 3.74 -10.77 -1.04
N ASP A 78 3.76 -9.45 -0.89
CA ASP A 78 4.47 -8.72 0.16
C ASP A 78 4.11 -9.27 1.55
N ARG A 79 2.81 -9.42 1.82
CA ARG A 79 2.31 -9.98 3.09
C ARG A 79 2.74 -11.41 3.34
N TRP A 80 2.79 -12.26 2.31
CA TRP A 80 3.29 -13.63 2.48
C TRP A 80 4.78 -13.66 2.81
N LEU A 81 5.57 -12.79 2.17
CA LEU A 81 6.99 -12.66 2.47
C LEU A 81 7.19 -12.13 3.89
N ASP A 82 6.41 -11.14 4.31
CA ASP A 82 6.45 -10.59 5.67
C ASP A 82 6.12 -11.65 6.72
N VAL A 83 5.05 -12.43 6.54
CA VAL A 83 4.72 -13.55 7.43
C VAL A 83 5.90 -14.54 7.50
N LYS A 84 6.50 -14.90 6.35
CA LYS A 84 7.64 -15.82 6.29
C LYS A 84 8.87 -15.26 6.99
N LEU A 85 9.16 -13.97 6.79
CA LEU A 85 10.29 -13.28 7.40
C LEU A 85 10.11 -13.14 8.91
N GLN A 86 8.90 -12.91 9.40
CA GLN A 86 8.59 -12.85 10.83
C GLN A 86 8.69 -14.24 11.49
N CYS A 87 8.22 -15.30 10.82
CA CYS A 87 8.34 -16.68 11.30
C CYS A 87 9.79 -17.13 11.52
N GLY A 88 10.74 -16.53 10.81
CA GLY A 88 12.18 -16.83 10.94
C GLY A 88 12.90 -16.11 12.09
N LYS A 89 12.23 -15.22 12.84
CA LYS A 89 12.87 -14.49 13.96
C LYS A 89 12.79 -15.31 15.25
N GLU A 90 13.91 -15.44 15.97
CA GLU A 90 13.97 -16.11 17.29
C GLU A 90 13.20 -15.35 18.36
N LYS A 91 13.25 -14.01 18.34
CA LYS A 91 12.45 -13.13 19.21
C LYS A 91 11.25 -12.61 18.44
N PHE A 92 10.15 -13.33 18.55
CA PHE A 92 8.85 -12.89 18.05
C PHE A 92 8.17 -11.97 19.04
N GLN A 93 7.64 -10.83 18.57
CA GLN A 93 6.80 -9.95 19.37
C GLN A 93 5.33 -10.23 19.04
N PRO A 94 4.55 -10.87 19.93
CA PRO A 94 3.16 -11.24 19.67
C PRO A 94 2.25 -10.05 19.34
N GLN A 95 2.60 -8.87 19.86
CA GLN A 95 1.90 -7.61 19.62
C GLN A 95 1.94 -7.16 18.15
N GLN A 96 2.82 -7.74 17.32
CA GLN A 96 2.92 -7.47 15.89
C GLN A 96 2.06 -8.42 15.04
N LEU A 97 1.46 -9.45 15.65
CA LEU A 97 0.60 -10.39 14.93
C LEU A 97 -0.79 -9.77 14.75
N THR A 98 -1.14 -9.47 13.51
CA THR A 98 -2.42 -8.84 13.16
C THR A 98 -3.34 -9.80 12.42
N TRP A 99 -4.61 -9.44 12.27
CA TRP A 99 -5.65 -10.24 11.59
C TRP A 99 -5.24 -10.69 10.19
N ARG A 100 -4.61 -9.80 9.44
CA ARG A 100 -4.07 -10.07 8.09
C ARG A 100 -2.99 -11.14 8.07
N HIS A 101 -2.06 -11.14 9.04
CA HIS A 101 -1.00 -12.16 9.11
C HIS A 101 -1.59 -13.55 9.40
N LEU A 102 -2.59 -13.61 10.28
CA LEU A 102 -3.30 -14.85 10.61
C LEU A 102 -4.06 -15.41 9.41
N LEU A 103 -4.82 -14.55 8.71
CA LEU A 103 -5.60 -14.94 7.55
C LEU A 103 -4.69 -15.45 6.41
N HIS A 104 -3.62 -14.71 6.10
CA HIS A 104 -2.66 -15.10 5.06
C HIS A 104 -1.91 -16.39 5.40
N TRP A 105 -1.65 -16.68 6.68
CA TRP A 105 -1.03 -17.93 7.08
C TRP A 105 -2.00 -19.12 7.02
N GLN A 106 -3.17 -18.96 7.63
CA GLN A 106 -4.15 -20.04 7.79
C GLN A 106 -4.74 -20.47 6.44
N TYR A 107 -5.09 -19.51 5.59
CA TYR A 107 -5.72 -19.76 4.29
C TYR A 107 -4.73 -19.72 3.13
N ARG A 108 -3.42 -19.82 3.39
CA ARG A 108 -2.35 -19.71 2.38
C ARG A 108 -2.56 -20.58 1.14
N SER A 109 -3.16 -21.77 1.27
CA SER A 109 -3.40 -22.63 0.10
C SER A 109 -4.50 -22.06 -0.79
N HIS A 110 -5.64 -21.71 -0.21
CA HIS A 110 -6.75 -21.10 -0.93
C HIS A 110 -6.37 -19.74 -1.52
N LEU A 111 -5.67 -18.91 -0.74
CA LEU A 111 -5.20 -17.61 -1.22
C LEU A 111 -4.19 -17.74 -2.36
N ARG A 112 -3.33 -18.77 -2.39
CA ARG A 112 -2.46 -19.05 -3.54
C ARG A 112 -3.25 -19.40 -4.80
N THR A 113 -4.32 -20.19 -4.67
CA THR A 113 -5.20 -20.51 -5.80
C THR A 113 -5.88 -19.25 -6.32
N VAL A 114 -6.47 -18.45 -5.43
CA VAL A 114 -7.07 -17.14 -5.79
C VAL A 114 -6.04 -16.24 -6.44
N TRP A 115 -4.81 -16.20 -5.91
CA TRP A 115 -3.73 -15.41 -6.47
C TRP A 115 -3.34 -15.83 -7.88
N ALA A 116 -3.21 -17.14 -8.13
CA ALA A 116 -2.94 -17.65 -9.46
C ALA A 116 -4.07 -17.34 -10.46
N MET A 117 -5.33 -17.42 -10.02
CA MET A 117 -6.48 -17.07 -10.85
C MET A 117 -6.52 -15.58 -11.20
N VAL A 118 -6.27 -14.69 -10.23
CA VAL A 118 -6.19 -13.24 -10.47
C VAL A 118 -5.01 -12.92 -11.40
N PHE A 119 -3.85 -13.53 -11.18
CA PHE A 119 -2.69 -13.37 -12.04
C PHE A 119 -2.99 -13.76 -13.50
N LEU A 120 -3.56 -14.95 -13.71
CA LEU A 120 -3.93 -15.40 -15.05
C LEU A 120 -4.97 -14.48 -15.69
N SER A 121 -5.94 -14.00 -14.91
CA SER A 121 -6.95 -13.05 -15.37
C SER A 121 -6.32 -11.72 -15.78
N CYS A 122 -5.31 -11.22 -15.04
CA CYS A 122 -4.53 -10.04 -15.41
C CYS A 122 -3.73 -10.26 -16.70
N VAL A 123 -3.16 -11.45 -16.91
CA VAL A 123 -2.47 -11.78 -18.17
C VAL A 123 -3.47 -11.79 -19.33
N CYS A 124 -4.67 -12.33 -19.13
CA CYS A 124 -5.73 -12.28 -20.15
C CYS A 124 -6.24 -10.86 -20.41
N SER A 125 -6.33 -9.99 -19.39
CA SER A 125 -6.80 -8.62 -19.57
C SER A 125 -5.80 -7.76 -20.36
N MET A 126 -4.52 -8.12 -20.39
CA MET A 126 -3.49 -7.45 -21.21
C MET A 126 -3.82 -7.43 -22.71
N PHE A 127 -4.57 -8.42 -23.23
CA PHE A 127 -5.01 -8.43 -24.63
C PHE A 127 -6.00 -7.33 -24.98
N PHE A 128 -6.58 -6.66 -23.98
CA PHE A 128 -7.53 -5.56 -24.14
C PHE A 128 -6.91 -4.20 -23.81
N LEU A 129 -5.60 -4.15 -23.57
CA LEU A 129 -4.86 -2.92 -23.30
C LEU A 129 -4.22 -2.38 -24.58
N THR A 130 -4.03 -1.06 -24.63
CA THR A 130 -3.30 -0.42 -25.73
C THR A 130 -1.80 -0.72 -25.63
N VAL A 131 -1.09 -0.63 -26.76
CA VAL A 131 0.37 -0.82 -26.79
C VAL A 131 1.08 0.18 -25.87
N ALA A 132 0.62 1.42 -25.81
CA ALA A 132 1.19 2.45 -24.93
C ALA A 132 1.06 2.06 -23.44
N GLU A 133 -0.12 1.59 -23.02
CA GLU A 133 -0.34 1.12 -21.65
C GLU A 133 0.52 -0.10 -21.32
N LEU A 134 0.67 -1.05 -22.26
CA LEU A 134 1.52 -2.22 -22.09
C LEU A 134 2.99 -1.83 -21.93
N VAL A 135 3.50 -0.88 -22.73
CA VAL A 135 4.89 -0.41 -22.64
C VAL A 135 5.14 0.29 -21.31
N ILE A 136 4.31 1.29 -20.95
CA ILE A 136 4.46 2.04 -19.69
C ILE A 136 4.30 1.09 -18.49
N GLY A 137 3.30 0.21 -18.52
CA GLY A 137 3.05 -0.77 -17.48
C GLY A 137 4.17 -1.80 -17.34
N SER A 138 4.79 -2.22 -18.44
CA SER A 138 5.95 -3.12 -18.41
C SER A 138 7.18 -2.43 -17.81
N CYS A 139 7.46 -1.19 -18.19
CA CYS A 139 8.52 -0.38 -17.59
C CYS A 139 8.31 -0.21 -16.08
N LEU A 140 7.09 0.14 -15.66
CA LEU A 140 6.75 0.25 -14.23
C LEU A 140 6.90 -1.08 -13.50
N SER A 141 6.49 -2.20 -14.12
CA SER A 141 6.63 -3.53 -13.54
C SER A 141 8.10 -3.88 -13.26
N VAL A 142 9.02 -3.52 -14.17
CA VAL A 142 10.46 -3.67 -13.93
C VAL A 142 10.92 -2.83 -12.75
N CYS A 143 10.49 -1.56 -12.66
CA CYS A 143 10.82 -0.69 -11.52
C CYS A 143 10.31 -1.28 -10.18
N VAL A 144 9.08 -1.79 -10.15
CA VAL A 144 8.50 -2.44 -8.97
C VAL A 144 9.29 -3.69 -8.58
N LEU A 145 9.67 -4.54 -9.55
CA LEU A 145 10.47 -5.73 -9.30
C LEU A 145 11.84 -5.37 -8.71
N VAL A 146 12.53 -4.37 -9.28
CA VAL A 146 13.82 -3.87 -8.76
C VAL A 146 13.66 -3.36 -7.33
N TYR A 147 12.63 -2.56 -7.06
CA TYR A 147 12.32 -2.09 -5.71
C TYR A 147 12.07 -3.25 -4.74
N PHE A 148 11.21 -4.20 -5.12
CA PHE A 148 10.83 -5.35 -4.29
C PHE A 148 12.03 -6.24 -3.96
N VAL A 149 12.85 -6.56 -4.96
CA VAL A 149 14.11 -7.29 -4.78
C VAL A 149 15.05 -6.52 -3.88
N GLY A 150 15.24 -5.21 -4.10
CA GLY A 150 16.12 -4.37 -3.28
C GLY A 150 15.73 -4.36 -1.80
N VAL A 151 14.42 -4.17 -1.51
CA VAL A 151 13.90 -4.15 -0.14
C VAL A 151 14.10 -5.51 0.53
N HIS A 152 13.68 -6.61 -0.10
CA HIS A 152 13.80 -7.93 0.53
C HIS A 152 15.25 -8.45 0.59
N TRP A 153 16.08 -8.11 -0.40
CA TRP A 153 17.51 -8.43 -0.39
C TRP A 153 18.21 -7.75 0.79
N SER A 154 17.92 -6.47 1.05
CA SER A 154 18.50 -5.76 2.21
C SER A 154 18.15 -6.42 3.55
N VAL A 155 16.92 -6.91 3.70
CA VAL A 155 16.45 -7.63 4.89
C VAL A 155 17.07 -9.03 4.99
N TRP A 156 17.30 -9.69 3.86
CA TRP A 156 17.93 -11.01 3.84
C TRP A 156 19.44 -10.93 4.10
N ALA A 157 20.13 -9.99 3.47
CA ALA A 157 21.56 -9.78 3.63
C ALA A 157 21.95 -9.46 5.09
N THR A 158 21.12 -8.68 5.79
CA THR A 158 21.30 -8.37 7.22
C THR A 158 21.06 -9.55 8.16
N ARG A 159 20.54 -10.68 7.68
CA ARG A 159 20.38 -11.93 8.45
C ARG A 159 21.48 -12.95 8.23
N SER A 160 22.39 -12.71 7.28
CA SER A 160 23.50 -13.63 7.04
C SER A 160 24.42 -13.66 8.28
N PRO A 161 24.79 -14.83 8.82
CA PRO A 161 25.75 -14.96 9.92
C PRO A 161 27.13 -14.36 9.60
N TYR A 162 27.41 -14.12 8.32
CA TYR A 162 28.65 -13.53 7.80
C TYR A 162 28.50 -12.05 7.44
N ALA A 163 27.32 -11.45 7.62
CA ALA A 163 27.18 -10.02 7.55
C ALA A 163 27.88 -9.44 8.78
N GLY A 164 29.10 -8.92 8.60
CA GLY A 164 29.80 -8.14 9.63
C GLY A 164 29.02 -6.87 10.00
N ASP A 165 29.72 -5.81 10.42
CA ASP A 165 29.15 -4.46 10.66
C ASP A 165 28.61 -3.77 9.39
N PHE A 166 28.05 -4.53 8.45
CA PHE A 166 27.29 -4.04 7.33
C PHE A 166 26.00 -3.41 7.86
N LYS A 167 26.12 -2.17 8.32
CA LYS A 167 24.97 -1.29 8.52
C LYS A 167 24.30 -1.21 7.15
N PRO A 168 23.06 -1.72 7.00
CA PRO A 168 22.36 -1.62 5.73
C PRO A 168 22.47 -0.18 5.27
N ILE A 169 22.94 0.03 4.03
CA ILE A 169 23.13 1.35 3.39
C ILE A 169 22.04 2.25 3.91
N GLY A 170 22.44 3.27 4.68
CA GLY A 170 21.56 4.06 5.53
C GLY A 170 20.26 4.36 4.81
N VAL A 171 19.25 3.54 5.12
CA VAL A 171 17.93 3.65 4.50
C VAL A 171 17.42 5.00 4.99
N PHE A 172 17.41 5.99 4.10
CA PHE A 172 16.74 7.25 4.36
C PHE A 172 15.37 6.91 4.96
N TYR A 173 15.15 7.28 6.22
CA TYR A 173 13.89 7.00 6.90
C TYR A 173 12.78 7.65 6.07
N GLY A 174 11.84 6.85 5.55
CA GLY A 174 10.80 7.34 4.64
C GLY A 174 11.06 7.10 3.16
N ALA A 175 12.28 6.76 2.71
CA ALA A 175 12.57 6.60 1.29
C ALA A 175 11.84 5.41 0.67
N LYS A 176 11.66 4.31 1.42
CA LYS A 176 10.85 3.19 0.94
C LYS A 176 9.38 3.59 0.81
N GLU A 177 8.85 4.37 1.77
CA GLU A 177 7.47 4.85 1.74
C GLU A 177 7.25 5.84 0.59
N MET A 178 8.22 6.72 0.32
CA MET A 178 8.24 7.61 -0.85
C MET A 178 8.26 6.84 -2.16
N ALA A 179 9.12 5.81 -2.26
CA ALA A 179 9.20 4.95 -3.43
C ALA A 179 7.86 4.21 -3.67
N VAL A 180 7.25 3.65 -2.62
CA VAL A 180 5.93 3.01 -2.71
C VAL A 180 4.87 4.01 -3.15
N GLY A 181 4.84 5.21 -2.56
CA GLY A 181 3.90 6.26 -2.94
C GLY A 181 4.03 6.66 -4.42
N ALA A 182 5.27 6.85 -4.88
CA ALA A 182 5.55 7.17 -6.29
C ALA A 182 5.18 6.03 -7.24
N LEU A 183 5.55 4.78 -6.93
CA LEU A 183 5.20 3.61 -7.74
C LEU A 183 3.68 3.41 -7.82
N PHE A 184 2.98 3.60 -6.70
CA PHE A 184 1.53 3.51 -6.65
C PHE A 184 0.86 4.60 -7.51
N ALA A 185 1.28 5.86 -7.34
CA ALA A 185 0.76 6.97 -8.14
C ALA A 185 1.02 6.78 -9.64
N SER A 186 2.20 6.25 -10.00
CA SER A 186 2.53 5.88 -11.38
C SER A 186 1.58 4.83 -11.94
N GLY A 187 1.28 3.77 -11.16
CA GLY A 187 0.32 2.73 -11.57
C GLY A 187 -1.07 3.29 -11.84
N VAL A 188 -1.57 4.17 -10.96
CA VAL A 188 -2.86 4.85 -11.12
C VAL A 188 -2.90 5.73 -12.38
N HIS A 189 -1.77 6.34 -12.76
CA HIS A 189 -1.65 7.25 -13.90
C HIS A 189 -1.34 6.57 -15.23
N ILE A 190 -1.16 5.24 -15.31
CA ILE A 190 -0.81 4.56 -16.58
C ILE A 190 -1.78 4.94 -17.72
N PRO A 191 -3.11 4.85 -17.57
CA PRO A 191 -4.03 5.18 -18.67
C PRO A 191 -3.94 6.65 -19.09
N ILE A 192 -3.66 7.54 -18.14
CA ILE A 192 -3.53 8.99 -18.37
C ILE A 192 -2.24 9.30 -19.12
N ALA A 193 -1.13 8.71 -18.69
CA ALA A 193 0.17 8.85 -19.34
C ALA A 193 0.17 8.28 -20.77
N ALA A 194 -0.55 7.17 -21.00
CA ALA A 194 -0.72 6.61 -22.32
C ALA A 194 -1.54 7.53 -23.24
N ALA A 195 -2.67 8.05 -22.76
CA ALA A 195 -3.56 8.92 -23.53
C ALA A 195 -2.97 10.32 -23.78
N LYS A 196 -2.22 10.88 -22.83
CA LYS A 196 -1.61 12.22 -22.88
C LYS A 196 -0.10 12.18 -23.12
N SER A 197 0.38 11.19 -23.87
CA SER A 197 1.83 11.02 -24.13
C SER A 197 2.50 12.23 -24.80
N SER A 198 1.74 13.07 -25.51
CA SER A 198 2.23 14.32 -26.13
C SER A 198 2.36 15.50 -25.17
N ASP A 199 1.69 15.47 -24.02
CA ASP A 199 1.69 16.53 -23.02
C ASP A 199 1.81 15.97 -21.60
N PRO A 200 3.01 15.45 -21.24
CA PRO A 200 3.24 14.87 -19.92
C PRO A 200 3.13 15.89 -18.79
N LEU A 201 3.41 17.16 -19.07
CA LEU A 201 3.37 18.23 -18.06
C LEU A 201 1.95 18.41 -17.50
N SER A 202 0.92 18.14 -18.29
CA SER A 202 -0.49 18.29 -17.88
C SER A 202 -0.91 17.43 -16.69
N TYR A 203 -0.29 16.25 -16.49
CA TYR A 203 -0.68 15.32 -15.41
C TYR A 203 0.35 15.16 -14.30
N ILE A 204 1.53 15.77 -14.43
CA ILE A 204 2.57 15.75 -13.39
C ILE A 204 2.03 16.28 -12.05
N PRO A 205 1.28 17.40 -11.98
CA PRO A 205 0.79 17.91 -10.69
C PRO A 205 -0.07 16.89 -9.93
N THR A 206 -1.03 16.23 -10.57
CA THR A 206 -1.86 15.20 -9.92
C THR A 206 -1.05 13.95 -9.56
N TRP A 207 -0.06 13.59 -10.37
CA TRP A 207 0.84 12.49 -10.05
C TRP A 207 1.66 12.79 -8.79
N ILE A 208 2.27 13.97 -8.68
CA ILE A 208 3.04 14.35 -7.49
C ILE A 208 2.11 14.42 -6.28
N GLY A 209 0.95 15.08 -6.40
CA GLY A 209 -0.02 15.19 -5.30
C GLY A 209 -0.45 13.83 -4.75
N LEU A 210 -0.81 12.89 -5.63
CA LEU A 210 -1.16 11.53 -5.24
C LEU A 210 0.03 10.77 -4.66
N ALA A 211 1.23 10.89 -5.24
CA ALA A 211 2.44 10.25 -4.71
C ALA A 211 2.75 10.71 -3.29
N CYS A 212 2.63 12.01 -3.01
CA CYS A 212 2.83 12.59 -1.68
C CYS A 212 1.75 12.15 -0.70
N LEU A 213 0.49 12.08 -1.13
CA LEU A 213 -0.61 11.60 -0.31
C LEU A 213 -0.45 10.12 0.07
N CYS A 214 -0.10 9.25 -0.89
CA CYS A 214 0.17 7.84 -0.63
C CYS A 214 1.41 7.65 0.27
N THR A 215 2.45 8.46 0.07
CA THR A 215 3.63 8.50 0.95
C THR A 215 3.22 8.86 2.38
N LEU A 216 2.40 9.91 2.56
CA LEU A 216 1.90 10.35 3.86
C LEU A 216 1.09 9.26 4.55
N ASN A 217 0.20 8.59 3.83
CA ASN A 217 -0.57 7.45 4.34
C ASN A 217 0.38 6.31 4.80
N CYS A 218 1.34 5.91 3.96
CA CYS A 218 2.33 4.88 4.30
C CYS A 218 3.18 5.24 5.52
N LEU A 219 3.63 6.50 5.62
CA LEU A 219 4.38 7.01 6.77
C LEU A 219 3.55 6.98 8.05
N SER A 220 2.28 7.42 7.96
CA SER A 220 1.35 7.44 9.09
C SER A 220 1.13 6.03 9.64
N ILE A 221 0.86 5.07 8.76
CA ILE A 221 0.66 3.66 9.13
C ILE A 221 1.93 3.07 9.74
N THR A 222 3.08 3.23 9.08
CA THR A 222 4.37 2.71 9.59
C THR A 222 4.74 3.31 10.95
N SER A 223 4.42 4.59 11.16
CA SER A 223 4.66 5.27 12.43
C SER A 223 3.85 4.68 13.59
N ASN A 224 2.62 4.25 13.30
CA ASN A 224 1.72 3.68 14.28
C ASN A 224 2.08 2.21 14.61
N GLU A 225 2.57 1.46 13.62
CA GLU A 225 2.91 0.05 13.78
C GLU A 225 4.25 -0.19 14.51
N GLN A 226 5.15 0.79 14.55
CA GLN A 226 6.46 0.61 15.19
C GLN A 226 6.62 1.48 16.44
N LEU A 227 6.37 0.86 17.60
CA LEU A 227 6.41 1.48 18.94
C LEU A 227 7.80 1.96 19.40
N HIS A 228 8.90 1.62 18.71
CA HIS A 228 10.28 1.80 19.22
C HIS A 228 11.24 2.61 18.33
N SER A 229 10.80 3.10 17.18
CA SER A 229 11.65 3.95 16.33
C SER A 229 11.69 5.40 16.81
N THR A 230 12.72 6.16 16.41
CA THR A 230 12.94 7.59 16.70
C THR A 230 11.74 8.47 16.30
N PHE A 231 10.78 8.58 17.22
CA PHE A 231 9.52 9.33 17.13
C PHE A 231 9.67 10.71 16.44
N ARG A 232 10.74 11.43 16.79
CA ARG A 232 11.05 12.78 16.31
C ARG A 232 11.28 12.85 14.79
N GLN A 233 11.95 11.87 14.19
CA GLN A 233 12.22 11.87 12.75
C GLN A 233 10.96 11.60 11.94
N ARG A 234 10.13 10.65 12.38
CA ARG A 234 8.86 10.31 11.70
C ARG A 234 7.84 11.44 11.76
N PHE A 235 7.80 12.14 12.89
CA PHE A 235 6.97 13.32 13.06
C PHE A 235 7.33 14.42 12.05
N LEU A 236 8.62 14.74 11.93
CA LEU A 236 9.10 15.74 10.98
C LEU A 236 8.80 15.35 9.53
N PHE A 237 9.04 14.10 9.14
CA PHE A 237 8.71 13.63 7.78
C PHE A 237 7.22 13.70 7.47
N THR A 238 6.37 13.34 8.44
CA THR A 238 4.90 13.41 8.26
C THR A 238 4.46 14.85 8.07
N ILE A 239 4.99 15.79 8.87
CA ILE A 239 4.71 17.22 8.73
C ILE A 239 5.19 17.73 7.37
N ILE A 240 6.43 17.45 6.99
CA ILE A 240 7.01 17.92 5.73
C ILE A 240 6.20 17.38 4.55
N SER A 241 5.87 16.09 4.55
CA SER A 241 5.05 15.47 3.50
C SER A 241 3.65 16.10 3.45
N THR A 242 3.04 16.41 4.60
CA THR A 242 1.73 17.08 4.66
C THR A 242 1.80 18.48 4.08
N LEU A 243 2.74 19.30 4.55
CA LEU A 243 2.94 20.67 4.07
C LEU A 243 3.26 20.69 2.57
N PHE A 244 4.10 19.77 2.10
CA PHE A 244 4.44 19.64 0.69
C PHE A 244 3.21 19.26 -0.14
N THR A 245 2.39 18.33 0.32
CA THR A 245 1.13 17.95 -0.34
C THR A 245 0.17 19.13 -0.42
N LEU A 246 0.05 19.91 0.66
CA LEU A 246 -0.79 21.11 0.69
C LEU A 246 -0.31 22.19 -0.27
N VAL A 247 1.00 22.45 -0.32
CA VAL A 247 1.57 23.45 -1.24
C VAL A 247 1.33 23.06 -2.69
N LEU A 248 1.48 21.78 -3.05
CA LEU A 248 1.27 21.32 -4.41
C LEU A 248 -0.21 21.32 -4.83
N ALA A 249 -1.13 21.22 -3.88
CA ALA A 249 -2.55 21.32 -4.15
C ALA A 249 -3.00 22.76 -4.48
N ILE A 250 -2.21 23.81 -4.25
CA ILE A 250 -2.69 25.20 -4.31
C ILE A 250 -2.74 25.82 -5.73
N PRO A 251 -1.75 25.64 -6.65
CA PRO A 251 -1.74 26.43 -7.89
C PRO A 251 -1.92 25.66 -9.22
N PHE A 252 -1.83 24.32 -9.26
CA PHE A 252 -1.56 23.60 -10.53
C PHE A 252 -2.55 22.48 -10.90
N ILE A 253 -3.53 22.20 -10.05
CA ILE A 253 -4.54 21.16 -10.30
C ILE A 253 -5.90 21.86 -10.27
N GLU A 254 -6.86 21.34 -11.02
CA GLU A 254 -8.25 21.80 -10.91
C GLU A 254 -8.71 21.80 -9.45
N PRO A 255 -9.42 22.88 -9.03
CA PRO A 255 -9.76 23.10 -7.63
C PRO A 255 -10.34 21.86 -6.95
N HIS A 256 -11.22 21.10 -7.60
CA HIS A 256 -11.88 19.95 -6.95
C HIS A 256 -10.90 18.84 -6.57
N VAL A 257 -10.03 18.39 -7.48
CA VAL A 257 -9.01 17.36 -7.18
C VAL A 257 -7.97 17.88 -6.18
N SER A 258 -7.59 19.16 -6.29
CA SER A 258 -6.73 19.84 -5.32
C SER A 258 -7.28 19.81 -3.89
N TRP A 259 -8.52 20.29 -3.72
CA TRP A 259 -9.19 20.35 -2.42
C TRP A 259 -9.35 18.95 -1.84
N LEU A 260 -9.59 17.94 -2.69
CA LEU A 260 -9.66 16.56 -2.27
C LEU A 260 -8.33 16.05 -1.70
N ILE A 261 -7.23 16.22 -2.45
CA ILE A 261 -5.88 15.82 -2.02
C ILE A 261 -5.51 16.53 -0.72
N ALA A 262 -5.75 17.85 -0.65
CA ALA A 262 -5.47 18.66 0.54
C ALA A 262 -6.32 18.20 1.74
N GLY A 263 -7.61 17.98 1.54
CA GLY A 263 -8.53 17.48 2.56
C GLY A 263 -8.07 16.13 3.11
N CYS A 264 -7.79 15.17 2.23
CA CYS A 264 -7.25 13.87 2.62
C CYS A 264 -5.95 14.00 3.42
N ALA A 265 -5.01 14.87 3.00
CA ALA A 265 -3.77 15.10 3.71
C ALA A 265 -3.98 15.69 5.12
N VAL A 266 -4.89 16.66 5.27
CA VAL A 266 -5.25 17.24 6.58
C VAL A 266 -5.87 16.20 7.50
N PHE A 267 -6.83 15.42 7.00
CA PHE A 267 -7.45 14.35 7.79
C PHE A 267 -6.45 13.25 8.17
N GLN A 268 -5.55 12.89 7.26
CA GLN A 268 -4.48 11.93 7.52
C GLN A 268 -3.54 12.43 8.62
N PHE A 269 -3.19 13.72 8.59
CA PHE A 269 -2.37 14.34 9.63
C PHE A 269 -3.10 14.39 10.98
N GLY A 270 -4.38 14.75 10.99
CA GLY A 270 -5.21 14.71 12.20
C GLY A 270 -5.30 13.31 12.79
N LEU A 271 -5.51 12.29 11.94
CA LEU A 271 -5.50 10.89 12.34
C LEU A 271 -4.13 10.52 12.96
N TYR A 272 -3.04 10.90 12.31
CA TYR A 272 -1.67 10.70 12.81
C TYR A 272 -1.46 11.34 14.19
N LEU A 273 -1.96 12.55 14.45
CA LEU A 273 -1.87 13.17 15.78
C LEU A 273 -2.61 12.34 16.85
N ASN A 274 -3.73 11.72 16.50
CA ASN A 274 -4.54 10.89 17.41
C ASN A 274 -4.10 9.41 17.48
N ARG A 275 -2.99 9.03 16.83
CA ARG A 275 -2.59 7.63 16.66
C ARG A 275 -2.44 6.84 17.96
N HIS A 276 -1.98 7.49 19.04
CA HIS A 276 -1.76 6.83 20.34
C HIS A 276 -3.04 6.37 21.03
N ASN A 277 -4.17 6.96 20.67
CA ASN A 277 -5.47 6.61 21.25
C ASN A 277 -6.18 5.49 20.47
N MET A 278 -5.56 4.97 19.41
CA MET A 278 -6.20 4.06 18.48
C MET A 278 -5.47 2.72 18.41
N GLN A 279 -6.25 1.65 18.30
CA GLN A 279 -5.68 0.34 17.99
C GLN A 279 -5.11 0.35 16.57
N SER A 280 -4.00 -0.37 16.36
CA SER A 280 -3.25 -0.31 15.11
C SER A 280 -4.08 -0.65 13.86
N GLU A 281 -4.93 -1.66 13.98
CA GLU A 281 -5.81 -2.09 12.88
C GLU A 281 -6.89 -1.05 12.57
N GLY A 282 -7.50 -0.45 13.61
CA GLY A 282 -8.51 0.60 13.41
C GLY A 282 -7.90 1.86 12.78
N PHE A 283 -6.70 2.24 13.21
CA PHE A 283 -5.96 3.35 12.60
C PHE A 283 -5.70 3.10 11.11
N ARG A 284 -5.22 1.91 10.74
CA ARG A 284 -4.93 1.56 9.34
C ARG A 284 -6.19 1.58 8.48
N VAL A 285 -7.28 0.94 8.92
CA VAL A 285 -8.54 0.92 8.17
C VAL A 285 -9.04 2.35 7.93
N LEU A 286 -8.95 3.21 8.93
CA LEU A 286 -9.34 4.62 8.78
C LEU A 286 -8.40 5.39 7.85
N ALA A 287 -7.09 5.19 7.98
CA ALA A 287 -6.08 5.79 7.11
C ALA A 287 -6.33 5.44 5.63
N ASP A 288 -6.66 4.19 5.32
CA ASP A 288 -6.92 3.76 3.94
C ASP A 288 -8.31 4.20 3.47
N ALA A 289 -9.32 4.17 4.35
CA ALA A 289 -10.67 4.65 4.04
C ALA A 289 -10.69 6.15 3.69
N LEU A 290 -9.84 6.97 4.33
CA LEU A 290 -9.68 8.39 4.00
C LEU A 290 -9.22 8.63 2.56
N LEU A 291 -8.54 7.66 1.93
CA LEU A 291 -8.12 7.77 0.54
C LEU A 291 -9.20 7.31 -0.45
N VAL A 292 -10.20 6.55 0.00
CA VAL A 292 -11.27 5.99 -0.86
C VAL A 292 -12.54 6.83 -0.79
N ILE A 293 -13.06 7.08 0.42
CA ILE A 293 -14.39 7.68 0.62
C ILE A 293 -14.54 9.03 -0.10
N PRO A 294 -13.57 9.97 0.00
CA PRO A 294 -13.72 11.26 -0.64
C PRO A 294 -13.78 11.15 -2.17
N THR A 295 -13.02 10.21 -2.77
CA THR A 295 -13.06 9.98 -4.22
C THR A 295 -14.43 9.44 -4.66
N TRP A 296 -15.07 8.59 -3.85
CA TRP A 296 -16.41 8.07 -4.14
C TRP A 296 -17.47 9.14 -4.02
N MET A 297 -17.37 10.02 -3.02
CA MET A 297 -18.27 11.15 -2.87
C MET A 297 -18.21 12.06 -4.10
N VAL A 298 -17.00 12.45 -4.54
CA VAL A 298 -16.83 13.28 -5.75
C VAL A 298 -17.37 12.56 -6.99
N MET A 299 -17.19 11.25 -7.11
CA MET A 299 -17.73 10.50 -8.25
C MET A 299 -19.26 10.35 -8.24
N ALA A 300 -19.90 10.40 -7.07
CA ALA A 300 -21.34 10.19 -6.88
C ALA A 300 -22.16 11.47 -7.10
N PHE A 301 -21.53 12.65 -7.02
CA PHE A 301 -22.15 13.94 -7.32
C PHE A 301 -21.48 14.55 -8.56
N PRO A 302 -21.71 13.99 -9.77
CA PRO A 302 -21.33 14.69 -11.00
C PRO A 302 -22.18 15.96 -11.10
N ASP A 303 -21.53 17.09 -11.33
CA ASP A 303 -22.17 18.39 -11.58
C ASP A 303 -23.23 18.32 -12.69
#